data_AF-A0A085TZ76-F1
#
_entry.id   AF-A0A085TZ76-F1
#
_cell.length_a   1.000
_cell.length_b   1.000
_cell.length_c   1.000
_cell.angle_alpha   90.00
_cell.angle_beta   90.00
_cell.angle_gamma   90.00
#
_symmetry.space_group_name_H-M   'P 1'
#
loop_
_entity.id
_entity.type
_entity.pdbx_description
1 polymer ?
#
loop_
_entity_poly.entity_id
_entity_poly.type
_entity_poly.pdbx_seq_one_letter_code
_entity_poly.pdbx_strand_id
1 'polypeptide(L)'
;MWPPLGRNMETQMFRSAANIWEDKLARDAAVARAFAEDAPEISPAEGIVAGTQIATAMGWRPIEAIAVGDRVMTFDHGLRPVASVKRSDLWLGDGRCPSHLEPLAVPEGALGNQRPLLLLPEQPVLVESDMAEALFGDPFVLVPAAALEGYRGIGPVTPHRRVEVVLLEFESDEVVYANGAGMIRCGSVHDGDVETILEGDTVNYETLPFDMARSIVAGLIDEDHRPQNYTFAAE
;
A
#
# COMPACT_ATOMS: atom_id res chain seq x y z
N MET A 1 -16.22 -44.18 16.06
CA MET A 1 -15.12 -44.61 15.18
C MET A 1 -15.42 -44.05 13.80
N TRP A 2 -14.85 -42.88 13.48
CA TRP A 2 -15.06 -42.13 12.24
C TRP A 2 -13.80 -42.29 11.37
N PRO A 3 -13.88 -42.40 10.03
CA PRO A 3 -12.69 -42.59 9.21
C PRO A 3 -11.89 -41.28 9.06
N PRO A 4 -10.58 -41.35 8.82
CA PRO A 4 -9.76 -40.16 8.60
C PRO A 4 -10.02 -39.57 7.21
N LEU A 5 -10.35 -38.28 7.14
CA LEU A 5 -10.43 -37.51 5.89
C LEU A 5 -9.00 -37.29 5.36
N GLY A 6 -8.81 -37.59 4.07
CA GLY A 6 -7.51 -37.65 3.42
C GLY A 6 -6.88 -36.27 3.16
N ARG A 7 -5.59 -36.19 3.46
CA ARG A 7 -4.62 -35.07 3.28
C ARG A 7 -4.45 -34.52 1.85
N ASN A 8 -5.31 -34.89 0.90
CA ASN A 8 -5.09 -34.65 -0.54
C ASN A 8 -6.02 -33.58 -1.16
N MET A 9 -7.02 -33.06 -0.42
CA MET A 9 -7.94 -32.03 -0.91
C MET A 9 -7.44 -30.60 -0.69
N GLU A 10 -6.74 -30.33 0.43
CA GLU A 10 -6.15 -29.01 0.70
C GLU A 10 -5.08 -28.64 -0.33
N THR A 11 -4.16 -29.58 -0.63
CA THR A 11 -3.07 -29.36 -1.59
C THR A 11 -3.55 -29.11 -3.03
N GLN A 12 -4.75 -29.56 -3.40
CA GLN A 12 -5.33 -29.28 -4.73
C GLN A 12 -6.03 -27.92 -4.80
N MET A 13 -6.64 -27.45 -3.70
CA MET A 13 -7.22 -26.09 -3.66
C MET A 13 -6.14 -24.99 -3.64
N PHE A 14 -5.04 -25.17 -2.91
CA PHE A 14 -3.92 -24.20 -2.90
C PHE A 14 -3.25 -24.06 -4.28
N ARG A 15 -3.13 -25.14 -5.04
CA ARG A 15 -2.61 -25.12 -6.42
C ARG A 15 -3.58 -24.50 -7.42
N SER A 16 -4.88 -24.76 -7.24
CA SER A 16 -5.93 -24.21 -8.10
C SER A 16 -6.08 -22.70 -7.92
N ALA A 17 -5.96 -22.20 -6.69
CA ALA A 17 -5.91 -20.77 -6.43
C ALA A 17 -4.66 -20.16 -7.05
N ALA A 18 -3.46 -20.67 -6.77
CA ALA A 18 -2.19 -20.15 -7.30
C ALA A 18 -2.19 -20.02 -8.83
N ASN A 19 -2.73 -21.01 -9.55
CA ASN A 19 -2.84 -20.96 -11.02
C ASN A 19 -3.80 -19.85 -11.51
N ILE A 20 -4.87 -19.54 -10.76
CA ILE A 20 -5.80 -18.45 -11.07
C ILE A 20 -5.14 -17.08 -10.81
N TRP A 21 -4.31 -16.97 -9.77
CA TRP A 21 -3.53 -15.76 -9.48
C TRP A 21 -2.45 -15.52 -10.55
N GLU A 22 -1.70 -16.56 -10.95
CA GLU A 22 -0.67 -16.48 -11.99
C GLU A 22 -1.26 -16.14 -13.37
N ASP A 23 -2.39 -16.74 -13.76
CA ASP A 23 -3.08 -16.43 -15.03
C ASP A 23 -3.66 -15.01 -15.05
N LYS A 24 -4.15 -14.52 -13.91
CA LYS A 24 -4.63 -13.14 -13.75
C LYS A 24 -3.48 -12.14 -13.88
N LEU A 25 -2.37 -12.37 -13.18
CA LEU A 25 -1.14 -11.56 -13.26
C LEU A 25 -0.56 -11.54 -14.67
N ALA A 26 -0.54 -12.67 -15.39
CA ALA A 26 -0.02 -12.74 -16.76
C ALA A 26 -0.88 -11.96 -17.76
N ARG A 27 -2.23 -12.01 -17.63
CA ARG A 27 -3.14 -11.18 -18.45
C ARG A 27 -3.02 -9.71 -18.10
N ASP A 28 -2.93 -9.40 -16.81
CA ASP A 28 -2.84 -8.03 -16.31
C ASP A 28 -1.49 -7.39 -16.69
N ALA A 29 -0.39 -8.14 -16.65
CA ALA A 29 0.93 -7.70 -17.12
C ALA A 29 0.98 -7.45 -18.64
N ALA A 30 0.23 -8.22 -19.43
CA ALA A 30 0.10 -7.98 -20.86
C ALA A 30 -0.70 -6.70 -21.16
N VAL A 31 -1.72 -6.39 -20.36
CA VAL A 31 -2.50 -5.16 -20.45
C VAL A 31 -1.67 -3.96 -19.97
N ALA A 32 -0.95 -4.08 -18.86
CA ALA A 32 -0.03 -3.06 -18.36
C ALA A 32 1.09 -2.76 -19.38
N ARG A 33 1.65 -3.78 -20.05
CA ARG A 33 2.59 -3.60 -21.17
C ARG A 33 1.96 -2.87 -22.36
N ALA A 34 0.70 -3.14 -22.67
CA ALA A 34 0.00 -2.44 -23.74
C ALA A 34 -0.28 -0.96 -23.40
N PHE A 35 -0.47 -0.62 -22.12
CA PHE A 35 -0.54 0.78 -21.65
C PHE A 35 0.84 1.46 -21.59
N ALA A 36 1.92 0.69 -21.52
CA ALA A 36 3.28 1.24 -21.46
C ALA A 36 3.79 1.81 -22.80
N GLU A 37 3.17 1.44 -23.94
CA GLU A 37 3.57 1.95 -25.27
C GLU A 37 3.20 3.43 -25.49
N ASP A 38 2.25 3.98 -24.70
CA ASP A 38 1.84 5.40 -24.66
C ASP A 38 1.79 5.92 -23.19
N ALA A 39 2.72 5.46 -22.35
CA ALA A 39 2.64 5.63 -20.89
C ALA A 39 2.44 7.10 -20.46
N PRO A 40 1.40 7.42 -19.65
CA PRO A 40 1.38 8.69 -18.93
C PRO A 40 2.61 8.78 -18.00
N GLU A 41 3.09 9.99 -17.72
CA GLU A 41 4.25 10.28 -16.83
C GLU A 41 4.11 9.74 -15.39
N ILE A 42 2.98 9.12 -15.05
CA ILE A 42 2.64 8.57 -13.75
C ILE A 42 2.29 7.09 -13.93
N SER A 43 2.98 6.21 -13.18
CA SER A 43 2.60 4.79 -13.10
C SER A 43 1.15 4.69 -12.63
N PRO A 44 0.24 4.02 -13.37
CA PRO A 44 -1.19 4.00 -13.05
C PRO A 44 -1.52 3.25 -11.74
N ALA A 45 -0.53 2.69 -11.04
CA ALA A 45 -0.72 1.89 -9.84
C ALA A 45 -0.19 2.53 -8.53
N GLU A 46 0.34 3.76 -8.59
CA GLU A 46 0.85 4.50 -7.41
C GLU A 46 0.28 5.92 -7.33
N GLY A 47 0.18 6.44 -6.11
CA GLY A 47 -0.37 7.75 -5.80
C GLY A 47 -1.55 7.69 -4.82
N ILE A 48 -1.90 8.86 -4.27
CA ILE A 48 -2.91 8.98 -3.22
C ILE A 48 -4.24 9.43 -3.83
N VAL A 49 -5.30 8.67 -3.55
CA VAL A 49 -6.64 8.95 -4.06
C VAL A 49 -7.21 10.25 -3.47
N ALA A 50 -7.79 11.10 -4.32
CA ALA A 50 -8.44 12.34 -3.92
C ALA A 50 -9.50 12.13 -2.82
N GLY A 51 -9.60 13.10 -1.92
CA GLY A 51 -10.40 13.04 -0.69
C GLY A 51 -9.65 12.49 0.53
N THR A 52 -8.51 11.82 0.33
CA THR A 52 -7.62 11.39 1.42
C THR A 52 -7.08 12.60 2.17
N GLN A 53 -7.24 12.62 3.49
CA GLN A 53 -6.73 13.67 4.37
C GLN A 53 -5.27 13.41 4.71
N ILE A 54 -4.41 14.38 4.47
CA ILE A 54 -2.99 14.32 4.79
C ILE A 54 -2.67 15.26 5.93
N ALA A 55 -1.82 14.83 6.86
CA ALA A 55 -1.34 15.68 7.94
C ALA A 55 -0.39 16.75 7.39
N THR A 56 -0.72 18.02 7.58
CA THR A 56 0.10 19.15 7.14
C THR A 56 0.40 20.11 8.29
N ALA A 57 1.30 21.07 8.07
CA ALA A 57 1.55 22.17 9.01
C ALA A 57 0.28 23.00 9.33
N MET A 58 -0.74 22.94 8.49
CA MET A 58 -2.03 23.62 8.66
C MET A 58 -3.14 22.71 9.20
N GLY A 59 -2.78 21.50 9.67
CA GLY A 59 -3.71 20.45 10.06
C GLY A 59 -4.03 19.48 8.92
N TRP A 60 -5.10 18.71 9.08
CA TRP A 60 -5.54 17.73 8.07
C TRP A 60 -6.13 18.44 6.85
N ARG A 61 -5.55 18.21 5.67
CA ARG A 61 -6.02 18.77 4.39
C ARG A 61 -6.27 17.64 3.39
N PRO A 62 -7.29 17.75 2.53
CA PRO A 62 -7.44 16.82 1.43
C PRO A 62 -6.23 16.90 0.48
N ILE A 63 -5.77 15.75 0.00
CA ILE A 63 -4.59 15.60 -0.85
C ILE A 63 -4.65 16.50 -2.10
N GLU A 64 -5.82 16.63 -2.73
CA GLU A 64 -6.03 17.43 -3.93
C GLU A 64 -5.81 18.93 -3.70
N ALA A 65 -5.91 19.38 -2.44
CA ALA A 65 -5.68 20.77 -2.06
C ALA A 65 -4.21 21.06 -1.73
N ILE A 66 -3.33 20.07 -1.70
CA ILE A 66 -1.89 20.26 -1.45
C ILE A 66 -1.21 20.81 -2.70
N ALA A 67 -0.32 21.76 -2.50
CA ALA A 67 0.48 22.40 -3.55
C ALA A 67 1.99 22.26 -3.27
N VAL A 68 2.79 22.44 -4.33
CA VAL A 68 4.25 22.52 -4.20
C VAL A 68 4.63 23.58 -3.15
N GLY A 69 5.54 23.21 -2.25
CA GLY A 69 5.99 24.04 -1.13
C GLY A 69 5.15 23.94 0.14
N ASP A 70 3.95 23.34 0.09
CA ASP A 70 3.21 23.00 1.32
C ASP A 70 4.03 22.03 2.18
N ARG A 71 3.94 22.18 3.51
CA ARG A 71 4.65 21.31 4.45
C ARG A 71 3.75 20.18 4.94
N VAL A 72 4.12 18.95 4.63
CA VAL A 72 3.45 17.70 5.02
C VAL A 72 4.19 17.07 6.19
N MET A 73 3.46 16.53 7.15
CA MET A 73 4.04 15.77 8.26
C MET A 73 4.43 14.38 7.78
N THR A 74 5.69 14.03 7.97
CA THR A 74 6.27 12.73 7.63
C THR A 74 6.62 11.95 8.88
N PHE A 75 6.75 10.64 8.75
CA PHE A 75 7.00 9.71 9.86
C PHE A 75 8.34 9.98 10.55
N ASP A 76 9.44 9.96 9.80
CA ASP A 76 10.79 10.07 10.38
C ASP A 76 11.33 11.50 10.43
N HIS A 77 10.87 12.37 9.53
CA HIS A 77 11.53 13.64 9.26
C HIS A 77 10.71 14.90 9.58
N GLY A 78 9.55 14.73 10.20
CA GLY A 78 8.68 15.83 10.59
C GLY A 78 8.10 16.59 9.39
N LEU A 79 8.04 17.92 9.46
CA LEU A 79 7.40 18.73 8.41
C LEU A 79 8.32 18.96 7.20
N ARG A 80 8.02 18.29 6.08
CA ARG A 80 8.78 18.36 4.83
C ARG A 80 8.02 19.10 3.73
N PRO A 81 8.70 19.97 2.95
CA PRO A 81 8.09 20.65 1.82
C PRO A 81 7.85 19.68 0.66
N VAL A 82 6.67 19.73 0.06
CA VAL A 82 6.38 19.01 -1.18
C VAL A 82 7.17 19.64 -2.33
N ALA A 83 7.96 18.85 -3.05
CA ALA A 83 8.81 19.30 -4.15
C ALA A 83 8.06 19.29 -5.50
N SER A 84 7.18 18.31 -5.72
CA SER A 84 6.36 18.21 -6.93
C SER A 84 4.97 17.64 -6.62
N VAL A 85 3.98 18.03 -7.42
CA VAL A 85 2.61 17.52 -7.34
C VAL A 85 2.13 17.19 -8.74
N LYS A 86 1.89 15.90 -9.01
CA LYS A 86 1.32 15.42 -10.27
C LYS A 86 -0.09 14.90 -10.02
N ARG A 87 -0.96 15.00 -11.02
CA ARG A 87 -2.36 14.57 -10.96
C ARG A 87 -2.71 13.74 -12.18
N SER A 88 -3.39 12.63 -11.98
CA SER A 88 -3.91 11.77 -13.04
C SER A 88 -5.26 11.20 -12.67
N ASP A 89 -5.94 10.66 -13.68
CA ASP A 89 -7.11 9.82 -13.45
C ASP A 89 -6.68 8.36 -13.48
N LEU A 90 -6.97 7.63 -12.40
CA LEU A 90 -6.78 6.19 -12.35
C LEU A 90 -7.62 5.48 -13.42
N TRP A 91 -8.88 5.92 -13.53
CA TRP A 91 -9.84 5.32 -14.43
C TRP A 91 -10.92 6.34 -14.82
N LEU A 92 -11.16 6.45 -16.13
CA LEU A 92 -12.03 7.49 -16.72
C LEU A 92 -13.52 7.16 -16.67
N GLY A 93 -13.92 5.93 -16.29
CA GLY A 93 -15.33 5.55 -16.15
C GLY A 93 -15.90 4.73 -17.31
N ASP A 94 -15.17 4.57 -18.41
CA ASP A 94 -15.64 3.83 -19.58
C ASP A 94 -15.34 2.33 -19.45
N GLY A 95 -16.36 1.52 -19.15
CA GLY A 95 -16.26 0.06 -19.08
C GLY A 95 -16.13 -0.51 -17.67
N ARG A 96 -15.45 -1.66 -17.52
CA ARG A 96 -15.09 -2.21 -16.21
C ARG A 96 -13.63 -1.87 -15.93
N CYS A 97 -13.33 -1.33 -14.74
CA CYS A 97 -11.95 -1.11 -14.31
C CYS A 97 -11.16 -2.45 -14.39
N PRO A 98 -9.99 -2.49 -15.03
CA PRO A 98 -9.13 -3.68 -15.00
C PRO A 98 -8.83 -4.11 -13.56
N SER A 99 -8.84 -5.41 -13.29
CA SER A 99 -8.72 -5.92 -11.92
C SER A 99 -7.39 -5.60 -11.23
N HIS A 100 -6.33 -5.37 -11.98
CA HIS A 100 -5.03 -4.93 -11.45
C HIS A 100 -4.98 -3.43 -11.13
N LEU A 101 -6.00 -2.66 -11.54
CA LEU A 101 -6.16 -1.24 -11.22
C LEU A 101 -7.29 -1.02 -10.20
N GLU A 102 -7.98 -2.08 -9.76
CA GLU A 102 -9.01 -1.96 -8.72
C GLU A 102 -8.34 -1.55 -7.40
N PRO A 103 -8.65 -0.37 -6.85
CA PRO A 103 -8.12 0.04 -5.55
C PRO A 103 -8.55 -0.92 -4.46
N LEU A 104 -7.78 -0.96 -3.38
CA LEU A 104 -8.17 -1.61 -2.15
C LEU A 104 -8.94 -0.63 -1.26
N ALA A 105 -10.14 -1.02 -0.87
CA ALA A 105 -10.88 -0.37 0.20
C ALA A 105 -10.30 -0.78 1.54
N VAL A 106 -9.85 0.20 2.31
CA VAL A 106 -9.33 0.02 3.66
C VAL A 106 -10.38 0.53 4.65
N PRO A 107 -11.00 -0.36 5.44
CA PRO A 107 -11.94 0.04 6.48
C PRO A 107 -11.31 1.00 7.50
N GLU A 108 -12.14 1.78 8.18
CA GLU A 108 -11.70 2.57 9.33
C GLU A 108 -11.05 1.65 10.39
N GLY A 109 -9.91 2.07 10.92
CA GLY A 109 -9.14 1.35 11.94
C GLY A 109 -8.28 0.19 11.43
N ALA A 110 -8.39 -0.20 10.15
CA ALA A 110 -7.63 -1.33 9.61
C ALA A 110 -6.11 -1.09 9.66
N LEU A 111 -5.66 0.12 9.36
CA LEU A 111 -4.25 0.54 9.38
C LEU A 111 -4.01 1.69 10.38
N GLY A 112 -4.82 1.77 11.46
CA GLY A 112 -4.80 2.92 12.37
C GLY A 112 -5.41 4.21 11.79
N ASN A 113 -5.91 4.15 10.54
CA ASN A 113 -6.66 5.21 9.90
C ASN A 113 -7.99 5.47 10.64
N GLN A 114 -8.30 6.73 10.88
CA GLN A 114 -9.53 7.24 11.51
C GLN A 114 -10.68 7.42 10.52
N ARG A 115 -10.44 7.19 9.22
CA ARG A 115 -11.46 7.23 8.17
C ARG A 115 -11.13 6.19 7.10
N PRO A 116 -12.12 5.65 6.38
CA PRO A 116 -11.87 4.74 5.26
C PRO A 116 -10.86 5.33 4.26
N LEU A 117 -9.97 4.49 3.74
CA LEU A 117 -8.94 4.83 2.76
C LEU A 117 -9.16 4.03 1.47
N LEU A 118 -8.72 4.59 0.35
CA LEU A 118 -8.55 3.86 -0.90
C LEU A 118 -7.06 3.85 -1.24
N LEU A 119 -6.49 2.65 -1.39
CA LEU A 119 -5.09 2.46 -1.74
C LEU A 119 -4.99 1.83 -3.12
N LEU A 120 -4.08 2.31 -3.95
CA LEU A 120 -3.79 1.66 -5.23
C LEU A 120 -2.96 0.39 -4.99
N PRO A 121 -3.10 -0.67 -5.81
CA PRO A 121 -2.49 -1.97 -5.55
C PRO A 121 -0.98 -1.97 -5.29
N GLU A 122 -0.22 -1.16 -6.03
CA GLU A 122 1.24 -1.07 -5.90
C GLU A 122 1.68 0.02 -4.92
N GLN A 123 0.75 0.81 -4.36
CA GLN A 123 1.07 1.87 -3.40
C GLN A 123 1.80 1.27 -2.19
N PRO A 124 3.05 1.70 -1.90
CA PRO A 124 3.74 1.22 -0.71
C PRO A 124 3.14 1.84 0.56
N VAL A 125 2.91 0.97 1.54
CA VAL A 125 2.25 1.26 2.81
C VAL A 125 3.17 0.80 3.93
N LEU A 126 3.45 1.69 4.89
CA LEU A 126 4.29 1.34 6.03
C LEU A 126 3.44 0.64 7.07
N VAL A 127 3.86 -0.54 7.50
CA VAL A 127 3.19 -1.33 8.54
C VAL A 127 4.17 -1.64 9.67
N GLU A 128 3.64 -1.71 10.89
CA GLU A 128 4.36 -2.16 12.08
C GLU A 128 4.09 -3.66 12.27
N SER A 129 5.13 -4.48 12.46
CA SER A 129 5.00 -5.93 12.64
C SER A 129 6.09 -6.50 13.55
N ASP A 130 5.68 -7.30 14.55
CA ASP A 130 6.61 -8.06 15.41
C ASP A 130 7.46 -9.03 14.58
N MET A 131 6.87 -9.63 13.54
CA MET A 131 7.61 -10.51 12.65
C MET A 131 8.65 -9.75 11.81
N ALA A 132 8.35 -8.52 11.38
CA ALA A 132 9.33 -7.67 10.72
C ALA A 132 10.51 -7.34 11.64
N GLU A 133 10.23 -6.98 12.90
CA GLU A 133 11.28 -6.73 13.90
C GLU A 133 12.18 -7.96 14.07
N ALA A 134 11.59 -9.15 14.17
CA ALA A 134 12.34 -10.39 14.33
C ALA A 134 13.21 -10.75 13.10
N LEU A 135 12.77 -10.40 11.88
CA LEU A 135 13.45 -10.76 10.64
C LEU A 135 14.49 -9.73 10.19
N PHE A 136 14.19 -8.44 10.39
CA PHE A 136 14.98 -7.33 9.84
C PHE A 136 15.62 -6.45 10.93
N GLY A 137 15.24 -6.61 12.19
CA GLY A 137 15.68 -5.75 13.29
C GLY A 137 14.99 -4.39 13.33
N ASP A 138 13.95 -4.19 12.51
CA ASP A 138 13.12 -2.98 12.44
C ASP A 138 11.64 -3.42 12.39
N PRO A 139 10.77 -2.92 13.29
CA PRO A 139 9.35 -3.27 13.26
C PRO A 139 8.60 -2.63 12.08
N PHE A 140 9.17 -1.62 11.41
CA PHE A 140 8.51 -0.91 10.32
C PHE A 140 9.00 -1.40 8.95
N VAL A 141 8.06 -1.86 8.13
CA VAL A 141 8.35 -2.33 6.76
C VAL A 141 7.33 -1.81 5.77
N LEU A 142 7.78 -1.55 4.55
CA LEU A 142 6.91 -1.18 3.44
C LEU A 142 6.42 -2.42 2.72
N VAL A 143 5.10 -2.49 2.55
CA VAL A 143 4.44 -3.53 1.76
C VAL A 143 3.61 -2.88 0.65
N PRO A 144 3.50 -3.49 -0.54
CA PRO A 144 2.54 -3.03 -1.53
C PRO A 144 1.13 -3.25 -0.99
N ALA A 145 0.21 -2.31 -1.24
CA ALA A 145 -1.15 -2.39 -0.69
C ALA A 145 -1.89 -3.67 -1.09
N ALA A 146 -1.63 -4.23 -2.27
CA ALA A 146 -2.18 -5.51 -2.71
C ALA A 146 -1.82 -6.67 -1.74
N ALA A 147 -0.67 -6.60 -1.07
CA ALA A 147 -0.30 -7.59 -0.08
C ALA A 147 -1.19 -7.54 1.18
N LEU A 148 -1.92 -6.44 1.43
CA LEU A 148 -2.81 -6.27 2.57
C LEU A 148 -4.20 -6.90 2.35
N GLU A 149 -4.49 -7.45 1.17
CA GLU A 149 -5.79 -8.10 0.92
C GLU A 149 -6.09 -9.20 1.95
N GLY A 150 -7.24 -9.07 2.61
CA GLY A 150 -7.70 -9.96 3.68
C GLY A 150 -7.34 -9.51 5.09
N TYR A 151 -6.41 -8.57 5.27
CA TYR A 151 -6.07 -8.01 6.58
C TYR A 151 -7.18 -7.05 7.04
N ARG A 152 -7.80 -7.30 8.20
CA ARG A 152 -8.83 -6.44 8.81
C ARG A 152 -9.94 -5.97 7.85
N GLY A 153 -10.33 -6.82 6.91
CA GLY A 153 -11.39 -6.51 5.94
C GLY A 153 -10.96 -5.64 4.75
N ILE A 154 -9.66 -5.41 4.57
CA ILE A 154 -9.10 -4.76 3.38
C ILE A 154 -9.33 -5.66 2.16
N GLY A 155 -9.83 -5.09 1.06
CA GLY A 155 -10.06 -5.83 -0.17
C GLY A 155 -10.35 -4.96 -1.38
N PRO A 156 -10.31 -5.53 -2.60
CA PRO A 156 -10.50 -4.78 -3.84
C PRO A 156 -11.91 -4.21 -3.96
N VAL A 157 -12.02 -3.03 -4.54
CA VAL A 157 -13.30 -2.38 -4.87
C VAL A 157 -13.27 -1.84 -6.30
N THR A 158 -14.31 -2.12 -7.07
CA THR A 158 -14.46 -1.53 -8.41
C THR A 158 -14.98 -0.08 -8.27
N PRO A 159 -14.24 0.94 -8.73
CA PRO A 159 -14.74 2.32 -8.70
C PRO A 159 -15.98 2.49 -9.58
N HIS A 160 -16.98 3.20 -9.09
CA HIS A 160 -18.21 3.52 -9.86
C HIS A 160 -18.19 4.91 -10.49
N ARG A 161 -17.13 5.68 -10.26
CA ARG A 161 -16.93 7.05 -10.73
C ARG A 161 -15.45 7.28 -11.01
N ARG A 162 -15.14 8.36 -11.74
CA ARG A 162 -13.77 8.85 -11.94
C ARG A 162 -13.05 8.95 -10.60
N VAL A 163 -11.84 8.40 -10.54
CA VAL A 163 -10.95 8.44 -9.37
C VAL A 163 -9.73 9.26 -9.74
N GLU A 164 -9.63 10.46 -9.18
CA GLU A 164 -8.44 11.30 -9.28
C GLU A 164 -7.38 10.79 -8.30
N VAL A 165 -6.15 10.72 -8.77
CA VAL A 165 -4.96 10.31 -8.04
C VAL A 165 -3.97 11.47 -8.04
N VAL A 166 -3.40 11.75 -6.87
CA VAL A 166 -2.41 12.80 -6.67
C VAL A 166 -1.10 12.14 -6.23
N LEU A 167 -0.04 12.40 -6.97
CA LEU A 167 1.31 11.99 -6.61
C LEU A 167 2.02 13.19 -5.96
N LEU A 168 2.44 13.02 -4.71
CA LEU A 168 3.36 13.96 -4.05
C LEU A 168 4.77 13.41 -4.17
N GLU A 169 5.69 14.28 -4.53
CA GLU A 169 7.11 13.95 -4.54
C GLU A 169 7.85 14.93 -3.61
N PHE A 170 8.88 14.43 -2.94
CA PHE A 170 9.71 15.18 -1.99
C PHE A 170 11.18 15.19 -2.48
N GLU A 171 12.06 15.91 -1.78
CA GLU A 171 13.51 15.88 -2.08
C GLU A 171 14.15 14.50 -1.83
N SER A 172 13.56 13.73 -0.92
CA SER A 172 13.91 12.34 -0.63
C SER A 172 12.62 11.60 -0.35
N ASP A 173 12.62 10.27 -0.41
CA ASP A 173 11.43 9.50 -0.06
C ASP A 173 10.92 9.86 1.34
N GLU A 174 9.60 9.95 1.47
CA GLU A 174 8.96 10.26 2.75
C GLU A 174 7.73 9.38 2.94
N VAL A 175 7.49 8.94 4.18
CA VAL A 175 6.22 8.32 4.57
C VAL A 175 5.31 9.36 5.20
N VAL A 176 4.11 9.55 4.63
CA VAL A 176 3.16 10.58 5.08
C VAL A 176 1.98 9.95 5.82
N TYR A 177 1.41 10.72 6.75
CA TYR A 177 0.20 10.30 7.47
C TYR A 177 -1.07 10.61 6.68
N ALA A 178 -1.91 9.59 6.50
CA ALA A 178 -3.14 9.60 5.72
C ALA A 178 -4.34 9.14 6.57
N ASN A 179 -5.41 9.95 6.54
CA ASN A 179 -6.66 9.75 7.28
C ASN A 179 -6.44 9.33 8.74
N GLY A 180 -5.55 9.98 9.49
CA GLY A 180 -5.13 9.52 10.82
C GLY A 180 -3.79 8.80 10.76
N ALA A 181 -3.67 7.60 11.32
CA ALA A 181 -2.39 6.90 11.41
C ALA A 181 -2.07 5.99 10.20
N GLY A 182 -2.83 6.07 9.10
CA GLY A 182 -2.42 5.37 7.88
C GLY A 182 -1.12 5.96 7.36
N MET A 183 -0.17 5.13 6.92
CA MET A 183 1.17 5.57 6.53
C MET A 183 1.47 5.15 5.09
N ILE A 184 1.70 6.13 4.22
CA ILE A 184 1.82 5.93 2.76
C ILE A 184 3.16 6.50 2.29
N ARG A 185 3.97 5.73 1.55
CA ARG A 185 5.22 6.23 0.93
C ARG A 185 4.88 7.21 -0.20
N CYS A 186 5.58 8.32 -0.22
CA CYS A 186 5.70 9.24 -1.34
C CYS A 186 7.16 9.22 -1.82
N GLY A 187 7.36 9.11 -3.13
CA GLY A 187 8.70 9.02 -3.73
C GLY A 187 9.44 10.35 -3.74
N SER A 188 10.72 10.29 -4.08
CA SER A 188 11.54 11.46 -4.32
C SER A 188 11.39 12.00 -5.75
N VAL A 189 11.66 13.28 -5.97
CA VAL A 189 11.80 13.85 -7.33
C VAL A 189 13.02 13.29 -8.09
N HIS A 190 13.88 12.55 -7.39
CA HIS A 190 15.04 11.86 -7.92
C HIS A 190 14.79 10.36 -8.18
N ASP A 191 13.56 9.88 -8.00
CA ASP A 191 13.23 8.48 -8.26
C ASP A 191 13.49 8.18 -9.75
N GLY A 192 14.45 7.29 -10.01
CA GLY A 192 14.90 6.92 -11.36
C GLY A 192 16.18 7.63 -11.83
N ASP A 193 16.72 8.58 -11.06
CA ASP A 193 18.02 9.19 -11.35
C ASP A 193 19.15 8.20 -11.01
N VAL A 194 19.90 7.80 -12.06
CA VAL A 194 20.97 6.80 -11.99
C VAL A 194 22.11 7.21 -11.04
N GLU A 195 22.29 8.52 -10.82
CA GLU A 195 23.33 9.09 -9.96
C GLU A 195 22.98 8.91 -8.49
N THR A 196 21.71 9.13 -8.11
CA THR A 196 21.20 8.93 -6.74
C THR A 196 21.26 7.46 -6.29
N ILE A 197 21.02 6.52 -7.22
CA ILE A 197 21.15 5.06 -6.96
C ILE A 197 22.58 4.68 -6.51
N LEU A 198 23.59 5.42 -6.95
CA LEU A 198 25.00 5.12 -6.70
C LEU A 198 25.52 5.77 -5.40
N GLU A 199 24.87 6.82 -4.90
CA GLU A 199 25.37 7.62 -3.78
C GLU A 199 24.98 7.09 -2.39
N GLY A 200 24.01 6.17 -2.29
CA GLY A 200 23.81 5.29 -1.11
C GLY A 200 23.48 5.96 0.24
N ASP A 201 23.21 7.27 0.26
CA ASP A 201 23.00 8.06 1.49
C ASP A 201 21.51 8.37 1.80
N THR A 202 20.57 7.76 1.07
CA THR A 202 19.14 7.88 1.35
C THR A 202 18.67 6.80 2.33
N VAL A 203 17.85 7.19 3.32
CA VAL A 203 17.04 6.24 4.09
C VAL A 203 16.15 5.52 3.08
N ASN A 204 16.49 4.28 2.74
CA ASN A 204 15.79 3.54 1.71
C ASN A 204 14.46 3.03 2.25
N TYR A 205 13.39 3.73 1.88
CA TYR A 205 12.01 3.23 1.97
C TYR A 205 11.77 2.16 0.89
N GLU A 206 12.55 1.08 0.94
CA GLU A 206 12.45 -0.03 0.00
C GLU A 206 11.22 -0.87 0.31
N THR A 207 10.41 -1.13 -0.72
CA THR A 207 9.20 -1.94 -0.59
C THR A 207 9.55 -3.41 -0.66
N LEU A 208 9.07 -4.20 0.30
CA LEU A 208 9.34 -5.64 0.33
C LEU A 208 8.81 -6.33 -0.95
N PRO A 209 9.53 -7.33 -1.47
CA PRO A 209 9.00 -8.20 -2.52
C PRO A 209 7.67 -8.83 -2.11
N PHE A 210 6.75 -8.97 -3.07
CA PHE A 210 5.36 -9.34 -2.79
C PHE A 210 5.19 -10.60 -1.92
N ASP A 211 5.96 -11.67 -2.17
CA ASP A 211 5.87 -12.91 -1.39
C ASP A 211 6.29 -12.73 0.08
N MET A 212 7.30 -11.87 0.30
CA MET A 212 7.77 -11.53 1.64
C MET A 212 6.76 -10.62 2.34
N ALA A 213 6.23 -9.62 1.64
CA ALA A 213 5.14 -8.79 2.13
C ALA A 213 3.91 -9.61 2.53
N ARG A 214 3.50 -10.59 1.72
CA ARG A 214 2.41 -11.53 2.06
C ARG A 214 2.70 -12.36 3.30
N SER A 215 3.96 -12.73 3.52
CA SER A 215 4.37 -13.41 4.74
C SER A 215 4.20 -12.49 5.95
N ILE A 216 4.70 -11.24 5.89
CA ILE A 216 4.50 -10.23 6.94
C ILE A 216 3.01 -10.05 7.25
N VAL A 217 2.18 -9.86 6.24
CA VAL A 217 0.73 -9.67 6.42
C VAL A 217 0.05 -10.91 7.01
N ALA A 218 0.47 -12.12 6.65
CA ALA A 218 -0.03 -13.33 7.30
C ALA A 218 0.33 -13.38 8.80
N GLY A 219 1.51 -12.88 9.18
CA GLY A 219 1.91 -12.68 10.57
C GLY A 219 0.99 -11.70 11.30
N LEU A 220 0.73 -10.53 10.71
CA LEU A 220 -0.22 -9.54 11.25
C LEU A 220 -1.62 -10.11 11.46
N ILE A 221 -2.10 -10.92 10.52
CA ILE A 221 -3.39 -11.61 10.66
C ILE A 221 -3.34 -12.58 11.85
N ASP A 222 -2.29 -13.40 12.00
CA ASP A 222 -2.17 -14.34 13.13
C ASP A 222 -2.13 -13.59 14.47
N GLU A 223 -1.38 -12.50 14.56
CA GLU A 223 -1.26 -11.64 15.75
C GLU A 223 -2.62 -11.12 16.22
N ASP A 224 -3.47 -10.63 15.30
CA ASP A 224 -4.83 -10.17 15.61
C ASP A 224 -5.75 -11.28 16.15
N HIS A 225 -5.50 -12.54 15.77
CA HIS A 225 -6.29 -13.68 16.23
C HIS A 225 -5.76 -14.29 17.52
N ARG A 226 -4.56 -13.91 17.99
CA ARG A 226 -4.04 -14.39 19.27
C ARG A 226 -4.89 -13.82 20.42
N PRO A 227 -5.33 -14.66 21.37
CA PRO A 227 -6.01 -14.16 22.55
C PRO A 227 -5.05 -13.26 23.33
N GLN A 228 -5.45 -12.01 23.55
CA GLN A 228 -4.73 -11.07 24.42
C GLN A 228 -4.79 -11.60 25.86
N ASN A 229 -3.81 -12.44 26.24
CA ASN A 229 -3.63 -12.87 27.62
C ASN A 229 -3.10 -11.69 28.44
N TYR A 230 -3.98 -10.75 28.80
CA TYR A 230 -3.72 -9.81 29.88
C TYR A 230 -3.77 -10.57 31.20
N THR A 231 -2.61 -11.01 31.67
CA THR A 231 -2.41 -11.40 33.07
C THR A 231 -2.62 -10.16 33.92
N PHE A 232 -3.81 -9.99 34.49
CA PHE A 232 -3.98 -9.17 35.68
C PHE A 232 -3.19 -9.86 36.80
N ALA A 233 -1.97 -9.37 37.07
CA ALA A 233 -1.36 -9.59 38.36
C ALA A 233 -2.26 -8.88 39.39
N ALA A 234 -3.13 -9.66 40.02
CA ALA A 234 -3.84 -9.24 41.21
C ALA A 234 -2.82 -9.17 42.35
N GLU A 235 -2.49 -7.95 42.79
CA GLU A 235 -1.96 -7.69 44.13
C GLU A 235 -3.12 -7.49 45.12
#